data_AF-A0A9D7PPQ1-F1
#
_entry.id   AF-A0A9D7PPQ1-F1
#
_cell.length_a   1.000
_cell.length_b   1.000
_cell.length_c   1.000
_cell.angle_alpha   90.00
_cell.angle_beta   90.00
_cell.angle_gamma   90.00
#
_symmetry.space_group_name_H-M   'P 1'
#
loop_
_entity.id
_entity.type
_entity.pdbx_description
1 polymer ?
#
loop_
_entity_poly.entity_id
_entity_poly.type
_entity_poly.pdbx_seq_one_letter_code
_entity_poly.pdbx_strand_id
1 'polypeptide(L)' 'MVDMPAKEIIARCEALITISGTAAVEAVAVRKPVIVLGYKHYYFPEFSHSIRSAEDLPFLFKKTSDPKEFQIR' A
#
# COMPACT_ATOMS: atom_id res chain seq x y z
N MET A 1 0.61 23.60 15.32
CA MET A 1 0.12 22.71 14.25
C MET A 1 0.08 21.33 14.88
N VAL A 2 -1.10 20.70 15.02
CA VAL A 2 -1.21 19.38 15.65
C VAL A 2 -1.04 18.35 14.54
N ASP A 3 -0.08 17.44 14.70
CA ASP A 3 0.10 16.35 13.75
C ASP A 3 -1.11 15.42 13.79
N MET A 4 -1.72 15.19 12.64
CA MET A 4 -2.80 14.23 12.50
C MET A 4 -2.22 12.81 12.62
N PRO A 5 -2.85 11.89 13.38
CA PRO A 5 -2.41 10.51 13.44
C PRO A 5 -2.36 9.89 12.03
N ALA A 6 -1.29 9.17 11.71
CA ALA A 6 -1.09 8.58 10.38
C ALA A 6 -2.29 7.73 9.91
N LYS A 7 -2.90 6.95 10.81
CA LYS A 7 -4.13 6.18 10.54
C LYS A 7 -5.29 7.02 9.97
N GLU A 8 -5.45 8.27 10.41
CA GLU A 8 -6.56 9.14 9.96
C GLU A 8 -6.32 9.69 8.57
N ILE A 9 -5.05 9.94 8.24
CA ILE A 9 -4.63 10.33 6.89
C ILE A 9 -4.83 9.13 5.95
N ILE A 10 -4.32 7.96 6.32
CA ILE A 10 -4.38 6.74 5.51
C ILE A 10 -5.83 6.32 5.24
N ALA A 11 -6.74 6.47 6.21
CA ALA A 11 -8.16 6.15 6.03
C ALA A 11 -8.81 6.95 4.88
N ARG A 12 -8.32 8.16 4.60
CA ARG A 12 -8.82 9.06 3.55
C ARG A 12 -8.15 8.83 2.19
N CYS A 13 -7.11 8.00 2.12
CA CYS A 13 -6.41 7.67 0.88
C CYS A 13 -7.06 6.45 0.18
N GLU A 14 -6.89 6.36 -1.15
CA GLU A 14 -7.27 5.17 -1.92
C GLU A 14 -6.23 4.06 -1.80
N ALA A 15 -4.94 4.42 -1.71
CA ALA A 15 -3.82 3.52 -1.55
C ALA A 15 -2.66 4.20 -0.81
N LEU A 16 -1.76 3.41 -0.23
CA LEU A 16 -0.50 3.87 0.35
C LEU A 16 0.68 3.40 -0.51
N ILE A 17 1.60 4.31 -0.83
CA ILE A 17 2.92 3.96 -1.41
C ILE A 17 3.99 4.23 -0.36
N THR A 18 4.90 3.28 -0.15
CA THR A 18 5.98 3.42 0.82
C THR A 18 7.25 2.68 0.37
N ILE A 19 8.42 3.06 0.88
CA ILE A 19 9.69 2.37 0.60
C ILE A 19 9.82 1.15 1.52
N SER A 20 9.96 1.40 2.82
CA SER A 20 10.00 0.39 3.87
C SER A 20 9.65 1.09 5.18
N GLY A 21 8.51 0.76 5.78
CA GLY A 21 8.07 1.44 6.98
C GLY A 21 6.81 0.85 7.60
N THR A 22 6.60 1.16 8.88
CA THR A 22 5.45 0.69 9.68
C THR A 22 4.13 1.27 9.21
N ALA A 23 4.15 2.38 8.46
CA ALA A 23 2.96 2.94 7.81
C ALA A 23 2.24 1.93 6.90
N ALA A 24 2.98 0.98 6.29
CA ALA A 24 2.36 -0.13 5.56
C ALA A 24 1.52 -1.02 6.47
N VAL A 25 2.01 -1.33 7.67
CA VAL A 25 1.30 -2.16 8.65
C VAL A 25 0.01 -1.44 9.07
N GLU A 26 0.09 -0.14 9.31
CA GLU A 26 -1.09 0.69 9.62
C GLU A 26 -2.10 0.71 8.46
N ALA A 27 -1.64 0.84 7.22
CA ALA A 27 -2.51 0.79 6.04
C ALA A 27 -3.18 -0.58 5.84
N VAL A 28 -2.46 -1.67 6.07
CA VAL A 28 -3.05 -3.02 6.08
C VAL A 28 -4.12 -3.14 7.16
N ALA A 29 -3.87 -2.61 8.36
CA ALA A 29 -4.83 -2.66 9.47
C ALA A 29 -6.15 -1.94 9.14
N VAL A 30 -6.11 -0.89 8.32
CA VAL A 30 -7.30 -0.17 7.83
C VAL A 30 -7.77 -0.64 6.43
N ARG A 31 -7.31 -1.83 5.99
CA ARG A 31 -7.69 -2.47 4.72
C ARG A 31 -7.46 -1.59 3.49
N LYS A 32 -6.36 -0.84 3.49
CA LYS A 32 -5.93 -0.05 2.32
C LYS A 32 -4.90 -0.82 1.49
N PRO A 33 -4.99 -0.75 0.15
CA PRO A 33 -3.94 -1.22 -0.74
C PRO A 33 -2.59 -0.58 -0.41
N VAL A 34 -1.53 -1.37 -0.38
CA VAL A 34 -0.16 -0.92 -0.10
C VAL A 34 0.79 -1.33 -1.23
N ILE A 35 1.51 -0.35 -1.76
CA ILE A 35 2.59 -0.55 -2.73
C ILE A 35 3.91 -0.26 -2.03
N VAL A 36 4.79 -1.26 -2.01
CA VAL A 36 6.10 -1.22 -1.35
C VAL A 36 7.19 -1.17 -2.40
N LEU A 37 7.99 -0.11 -2.38
CA LEU A 37 9.07 0.13 -3.35
C LEU A 37 10.40 -0.51 -2.92
N GLY A 38 10.59 -0.74 -1.62
CA GLY A 38 11.81 -1.27 -1.03
C GLY A 38 11.67 -2.69 -0.48
N TYR A 39 12.67 -3.09 0.29
CA TYR A 39 12.67 -4.38 0.97
C TYR A 39 11.68 -4.35 2.14
N LYS A 40 10.81 -5.37 2.24
CA LYS A 40 9.82 -5.49 3.32
C LYS A 40 10.24 -6.53 4.35
N HIS A 41 10.13 -6.17 5.63
CA HIS A 41 10.29 -7.10 6.75
C HIS A 41 8.96 -7.72 7.20
N TYR A 42 7.87 -7.40 6.50
CA TYR A 42 6.51 -7.87 6.75
C TYR A 42 5.90 -8.43 5.46
N TYR A 43 5.00 -9.40 5.56
CA TYR A 43 4.38 -10.06 4.40
C TYR A 43 2.87 -10.14 4.56
N PHE A 44 2.15 -9.29 3.82
CA PHE A 44 0.69 -9.28 3.75
C PHE A 44 0.26 -9.43 2.29
N PRO A 45 0.18 -10.65 1.74
CA PRO A 45 0.01 -10.86 0.30
C PRO A 45 -1.31 -10.31 -0.25
N GLU A 46 -2.34 -10.22 0.58
CA GLU A 46 -3.66 -9.71 0.18
C GLU A 46 -3.72 -8.18 0.06
N PHE A 47 -2.76 -7.48 0.66
CA PHE A 47 -2.79 -6.02 0.79
C PHE A 47 -1.49 -5.33 0.38
N SER A 48 -0.39 -6.07 0.21
CA SER A 48 0.94 -5.51 -0.09
C SER A 48 1.52 -6.05 -1.39
N HIS A 49 1.79 -5.15 -2.33
CA HIS A 49 2.55 -5.46 -3.54
C HIS A 49 3.93 -4.85 -3.48
N SER A 50 4.91 -5.57 -4.03
CA SER A 50 6.26 -5.06 -4.22
C SER A 50 6.49 -4.86 -5.71
N ILE A 51 7.00 -3.69 -6.10
CA ILE A 51 7.41 -3.45 -7.48
C ILE A 51 8.92 -3.49 -7.60
N ARG A 52 9.39 -3.86 -8.80
CA ARG A 52 10.83 -3.89 -9.11
C ARG A 52 11.30 -2.57 -9.72
N SER A 53 10.41 -1.85 -10.40
CA SER A 53 10.67 -0.55 -11.02
C SER A 53 9.54 0.43 -10.69
N ALA A 54 9.87 1.72 -10.56
CA ALA A 54 8.88 2.78 -10.43
C ALA A 54 8.00 2.91 -11.68
N GLU A 55 8.45 2.41 -12.83
CA GLU A 55 7.69 2.37 -14.09
C GLU A 55 6.46 1.45 -14.01
N ASP A 56 6.43 0.52 -13.05
CA ASP A 56 5.30 -0.40 -12.84
C ASP A 56 4.13 0.24 -12.07
N LEU A 57 4.36 1.40 -11.41
CA LEU A 57 3.36 2.09 -10.58
C LEU A 57 2.03 2.34 -11.31
N PRO A 58 2.00 2.89 -12.54
CA PRO A 58 0.75 3.16 -13.26
C PRO A 58 -0.10 1.90 -13.47
N PHE A 59 0.53 0.73 -13.66
CA PHE A 59 -0.17 -0.53 -13.88
C PHE A 59 -0.81 -1.07 -12.60
N LEU A 60 -0.23 -0.77 -11.43
CA LEU A 60 -0.82 -1.12 -10.14
C LEU A 60 -2.05 -0.27 -9.81
N PHE A 61 -2.03 1.02 -10.14
CA PHE A 61 -3.19 1.89 -9.92
C PHE A 61 -4.43 1.45 -10.70
N LYS A 62 -4.24 0.89 -11.90
CA LYS A 62 -5.32 0.34 -12.70
C LYS A 62 -5.94 -0.94 -12.09
N LYS A 63 -5.19 -1.64 -11.23
CA LYS A 63 -5.65 -2.84 -10.52
C LYS A 63 -6.19 -2.56 -9.13
N THR A 64 -5.70 -1.51 -8.44
CA THR A 64 -6.21 -1.09 -7.11
C THR A 64 -7.66 -0.63 -7.14
N SER A 65 -8.20 -0.25 -8.30
CA SER A 65 -9.62 0.09 -8.45
C SER A 65 -10.57 -1.12 -8.40
N ASP A 66 -10.06 -2.35 -8.49
CA ASP A 66 -10.84 -3.58 -8.30
C ASP A 66 -10.25 -4.45 -7.17
N PRO A 67 -10.86 -4.47 -5.97
CA PRO A 67 -10.38 -5.26 -4.83
C PRO A 67 -10.25 -6.76 -5.10
N LYS A 68 -10.92 -7.30 -6.13
CA LYS A 68 -10.87 -8.73 -6.49
C LYS A 68 -9.67 -9.08 -7.37
N GLU A 69 -9.06 -8.11 -8.05
CA GLU A 69 -7.89 -8.33 -8.92
C GLU A 69 -6.55 -8.22 -8.17
N PHE A 70 -6.59 -7.93 -6.87
CA PHE A 70 -5.39 -7.73 -6.04
C PHE A 70 -4.61 -9.03 -5.72
N GLN A 71 -5.13 -10.20 -6.11
CA GLN A 71 -4.41 -11.47 -5.98
C GLN A 71 -3.67 -11.81 -7.28
N ILE A 72 -2.38 -11.47 -7.35
CA ILE A 72 -1.49 -11.96 -8.42
C ILE A 72 -0.75 -13.18 -7.89
N ARG A 73 -0.91 -14.31 -8.59
CA ARG A 73 -0.13 -15.54 -8.42
C ARG A 73 1.35 -15.32 -8.67
#